data_AF-A0A653D884-F1
#
_entry.id   AF-A0A653D884-F1
#
_cell.length_a   1.000
_cell.length_b   1.000
_cell.length_c   1.000
_cell.angle_alpha   90.00
_cell.angle_beta   90.00
_cell.angle_gamma   90.00
#
_symmetry.space_group_name_H-M   'P 1'
#
loop_
_entity.id
_entity.type
_entity.pdbx_description
1 polymer ?
#
loop_
_entity_poly.entity_id
_entity_poly.type
_entity_poly.pdbx_seq_one_letter_code
_entity_poly.pdbx_strand_id
1 'polypeptide(L)'
;MMTVNFNDYFWGEKNNGFDVLYHNMKYGLVASKEFADFLRERSNIEENNSKLLSKLAKQASSCCVHGTFAPLWHILKTSAEKLSSLHMQMVQKMMELVKEVGKYAEELHKRHKLVKEEESGTLEAVQAMQTVTLNVQKSKDAYTQRTLELEKLKKENASAKEIEKGEQKLKKPKRITRIS
;
A
#
# COMPACT_ATOMS: atom_id res chain seq x y z
N MET A 1 -3.86 -11.44 -22.71
CA MET A 1 -3.71 -11.61 -21.25
C MET A 1 -5.08 -11.34 -20.65
N MET A 2 -5.72 -12.31 -19.98
CA MET A 2 -7.01 -12.07 -19.35
C MET A 2 -6.76 -11.13 -18.16
N THR A 3 -7.31 -9.92 -18.20
CA THR A 3 -7.20 -8.94 -17.11
C THR A 3 -7.87 -9.51 -15.86
N VAL A 4 -7.08 -9.69 -14.81
CA VAL A 4 -7.53 -10.16 -13.50
C VAL A 4 -8.31 -9.02 -12.83
N ASN A 5 -9.58 -9.23 -12.50
CA ASN A 5 -10.43 -8.22 -11.87
C ASN A 5 -10.43 -8.38 -10.34
N PHE A 6 -10.21 -7.31 -9.57
CA PHE A 6 -10.24 -7.38 -8.10
C PHE A 6 -11.57 -7.90 -7.56
N ASN A 7 -12.67 -7.68 -8.27
CA ASN A 7 -13.98 -8.20 -7.89
C ASN A 7 -14.04 -9.73 -7.87
N ASP A 8 -13.11 -10.45 -8.49
CA ASP A 8 -13.17 -11.92 -8.51
C ASP A 8 -12.28 -12.56 -7.43
N TYR A 9 -11.33 -11.82 -6.85
CA TYR A 9 -10.23 -12.38 -6.03
C TYR A 9 -10.11 -11.83 -4.61
N PHE A 10 -10.86 -10.79 -4.26
CA PHE A 10 -10.82 -10.18 -2.92
C PHE A 10 -12.02 -10.62 -2.06
N TRP A 11 -12.43 -11.88 -2.21
CA TRP A 11 -13.37 -12.56 -1.33
C TRP A 11 -12.65 -13.59 -0.45
N GLY A 12 -13.39 -14.24 0.45
CA GLY A 12 -12.88 -15.33 1.27
C GLY A 12 -13.61 -15.42 2.61
N GLU A 13 -13.43 -16.53 3.32
CA GLU A 13 -14.15 -16.84 4.56
C GLU A 13 -14.00 -15.78 5.66
N LYS A 14 -12.89 -15.03 5.64
CA LYS A 14 -12.59 -13.98 6.61
C LYS A 14 -13.17 -12.62 6.25
N ASN A 15 -13.74 -12.45 5.06
CA ASN A 15 -14.27 -11.18 4.56
C ASN A 15 -13.29 -10.01 4.73
N ASN A 16 -12.00 -10.22 4.46
CA ASN A 16 -10.93 -9.23 4.69
C ASN A 16 -10.45 -8.54 3.41
N GLY A 17 -11.05 -8.82 2.25
CA GLY A 17 -10.59 -8.29 0.98
C GLY A 17 -10.68 -6.76 0.89
N PHE A 18 -11.73 -6.15 1.45
CA PHE A 18 -11.86 -4.70 1.53
C PHE A 18 -10.67 -4.07 2.28
N ASP A 19 -10.30 -4.62 3.43
CA ASP A 19 -9.17 -4.12 4.21
C ASP A 19 -7.86 -4.21 3.43
N VAL A 20 -7.64 -5.32 2.71
CA VAL A 20 -6.45 -5.52 1.88
C VAL A 20 -6.41 -4.49 0.75
N LEU A 21 -7.50 -4.30 0.01
CA LEU A 21 -7.58 -3.33 -1.08
C LEU A 21 -7.40 -1.89 -0.58
N TYR A 22 -8.04 -1.55 0.53
CA TYR A 22 -7.97 -0.21 1.12
C TYR A 22 -6.55 0.12 1.62
N HIS A 23 -5.84 -0.83 2.24
CA HIS A 23 -4.44 -0.65 2.60
C HIS A 23 -3.52 -0.62 1.37
N ASN A 24 -3.79 -1.47 0.38
CA ASN A 24 -3.04 -1.47 -0.88
C ASN A 24 -3.10 -0.11 -1.58
N MET A 25 -4.29 0.50 -1.64
CA MET A 25 -4.46 1.86 -2.16
C MET A 25 -3.56 2.88 -1.44
N LYS A 26 -3.45 2.78 -0.09
CA LYS A 26 -2.59 3.69 0.69
C LYS A 26 -1.11 3.56 0.35
N TYR A 27 -0.63 2.38 -0.06
CA TYR A 27 0.76 2.21 -0.51
C TYR A 27 1.09 3.05 -1.76
N GLY A 28 0.10 3.35 -2.60
CA GLY A 28 0.31 4.25 -3.75
C GLY A 28 0.83 5.65 -3.35
N LEU A 29 0.38 6.17 -2.20
CA LEU A 29 0.88 7.44 -1.67
C LEU A 29 2.32 7.34 -1.17
N VAL A 30 2.68 6.22 -0.54
CA VAL A 30 4.04 5.96 -0.06
C VAL A 30 4.99 5.87 -1.27
N ALA A 31 4.66 5.05 -2.25
CA ALA A 31 5.44 4.89 -3.48
C ALA A 31 5.64 6.23 -4.22
N SER A 32 4.61 7.09 -4.27
CA SER A 32 4.71 8.40 -4.91
C SER A 32 5.71 9.33 -4.20
N LYS A 33 5.75 9.30 -2.87
CA LYS A 33 6.71 10.09 -2.08
C LYS A 33 8.13 9.57 -2.24
N GLU A 34 8.31 8.26 -2.13
CA GLU A 34 9.61 7.61 -2.34
C GLU A 34 10.15 7.88 -3.75
N PHE A 35 9.27 7.87 -4.76
CA PHE A 35 9.66 8.22 -6.13
C PHE A 35 10.10 9.69 -6.25
N ALA A 36 9.38 10.64 -5.62
CA ALA A 36 9.80 12.04 -5.60
C ALA A 36 11.17 12.23 -4.92
N ASP A 37 11.43 11.49 -3.83
CA ASP A 37 12.71 11.52 -3.13
C ASP A 37 13.84 10.95 -3.99
N PHE A 38 13.58 9.85 -4.70
CA PHE A 38 14.53 9.28 -5.66
C PHE A 38 14.88 10.29 -6.78
N LEU A 39 13.88 10.97 -7.35
CA LEU A 39 14.12 11.99 -8.39
C LEU A 39 14.95 13.17 -7.84
N ARG A 40 14.74 13.56 -6.58
CA ARG A 40 15.55 14.59 -5.93
C ARG A 40 17.00 14.15 -5.78
N GLU A 41 17.25 12.92 -5.37
CA GLU A 41 18.61 12.40 -5.27
C GLU A 41 19.28 12.29 -6.64
N ARG A 42 18.54 11.84 -7.64
CA ARG A 42 19.03 11.87 -9.02
C ARG A 42 19.36 13.28 -9.50
N SER A 43 18.55 14.28 -9.14
CA SER A 43 18.85 15.69 -9.40
C SER A 43 20.15 16.15 -8.73
N ASN A 44 20.41 15.75 -7.49
CA ASN A 44 21.66 16.05 -6.78
C ASN A 44 22.89 15.47 -7.51
N ILE A 45 22.77 14.25 -8.04
CA ILE A 45 23.83 13.63 -8.85
C ILE A 45 24.11 14.45 -10.11
N GLU A 46 23.06 14.87 -10.83
CA GLU A 46 23.23 15.69 -12.05
C GLU A 46 23.85 17.06 -11.73
N GLU A 47 23.49 17.67 -10.60
CA GLU A 47 24.09 18.93 -10.16
C GLU A 47 25.59 18.76 -9.85
N ASN A 48 25.96 17.66 -9.20
CA ASN A 48 27.36 17.33 -8.94
C ASN A 48 28.15 17.10 -10.23
N ASN A 49 27.57 16.38 -11.20
CA ASN A 49 28.19 16.18 -12.51
C ASN A 49 28.44 17.51 -13.22
N SER A 50 27.46 18.41 -13.21
CA SER A 50 27.62 19.77 -13.73
C SER A 50 28.77 20.52 -13.04
N LYS A 51 28.83 20.49 -11.70
CA LYS A 51 29.90 21.13 -10.92
C LYS A 51 31.28 20.58 -11.27
N LEU A 52 31.41 19.26 -11.47
CA LEU A 52 32.67 18.61 -11.86
C LEU A 52 33.10 19.03 -13.28
N LEU A 53 32.18 19.04 -14.25
CA LEU A 53 32.46 19.48 -15.62
C LEU A 53 32.81 20.98 -15.69
N SER A 54 32.13 21.81 -14.90
CA SER A 54 32.48 23.22 -14.74
C SER A 54 33.90 23.42 -14.18
N LYS A 55 34.33 22.60 -13.22
CA LYS A 55 35.71 22.62 -12.71
C LYS A 55 36.71 22.18 -13.79
N LEU A 56 36.40 21.13 -14.55
CA LEU A 56 37.24 20.65 -15.64
C LEU A 56 37.41 21.70 -16.74
N ALA A 57 36.34 22.41 -17.11
CA ALA A 57 36.40 23.53 -18.05
C ALA A 57 37.35 24.64 -17.57
N LYS A 58 37.30 24.98 -16.27
CA LYS A 58 38.21 25.96 -15.66
C LYS A 58 39.66 25.47 -15.70
N GLN A 59 39.93 24.20 -15.43
CA GLN A 59 41.28 23.63 -15.55
C GLN A 59 41.81 23.74 -16.98
N ALA A 60 41.00 23.36 -17.99
CA ALA A 60 41.37 23.51 -19.39
C ALA A 60 41.67 24.97 -19.78
N SER A 61 40.95 25.94 -19.17
CA SER A 61 41.20 27.37 -19.39
C SER A 61 42.52 27.87 -18.82
N SER A 62 43.11 27.15 -17.86
CA SER A 62 44.40 27.48 -17.24
C SER A 62 45.58 26.75 -17.89
N CYS A 63 45.34 25.91 -18.91
CA CYS A 63 46.39 25.20 -19.65
C CYS A 63 47.16 26.12 -20.60
N CYS A 64 48.29 25.63 -21.13
CA CYS A 64 49.17 26.41 -22.01
C CYS A 64 48.41 26.95 -23.24
N VAL A 65 48.47 28.28 -23.42
CA VAL A 65 47.86 29.00 -24.55
C VAL A 65 48.81 29.22 -25.73
N HIS A 66 50.04 28.69 -25.63
CA HIS A 66 51.07 28.84 -26.65
C HIS A 66 51.29 27.53 -27.41
N GLY A 67 51.73 27.65 -28.66
CA GLY A 67 52.05 26.52 -29.52
C GLY A 67 50.84 25.94 -30.25
N THR A 68 51.11 25.01 -31.17
CA THR A 68 50.12 24.43 -32.09
C THR A 68 49.03 23.61 -31.38
N PHE A 69 49.22 23.27 -30.11
CA PHE A 69 48.25 22.53 -29.30
C PHE A 69 47.23 23.44 -28.58
N ALA A 70 47.47 24.75 -28.50
CA ALA A 70 46.61 25.69 -27.78
C ALA A 70 45.12 25.66 -28.22
N PRO A 71 44.77 25.53 -29.51
CA PRO A 71 43.37 25.44 -29.95
C PRO A 71 42.64 24.21 -29.38
N LEU A 72 43.35 23.12 -29.07
CA LEU A 72 42.73 21.91 -28.52
C LEU A 72 42.22 22.14 -27.09
N TRP A 73 42.95 22.91 -26.27
CA TRP A 73 42.48 23.28 -24.93
C TRP A 73 41.20 24.12 -24.98
N HIS A 74 41.05 24.98 -25.99
CA HIS A 74 39.82 25.74 -26.21
C HIS A 74 38.63 24.84 -26.53
N ILE A 75 38.82 23.86 -27.44
CA ILE A 75 37.77 22.90 -27.81
C ILE A 75 37.35 22.06 -26.59
N LEU A 76 38.31 21.58 -25.80
CA LEU A 76 38.04 20.80 -24.58
C LEU A 76 37.28 21.62 -23.54
N LYS A 77 37.69 22.87 -23.30
CA LYS A 77 36.96 23.81 -22.43
C LYS A 77 35.51 23.95 -22.87
N THR A 78 35.27 24.33 -24.12
CA THR A 78 33.91 24.58 -24.63
C THR A 78 33.05 23.31 -24.60
N SER A 79 33.65 22.14 -24.84
CA SER A 79 32.93 20.87 -24.75
C SER A 79 32.50 20.57 -23.31
N ALA A 80 33.39 20.77 -22.33
CA ALA A 80 33.06 20.62 -20.91
C ALA A 80 32.01 21.63 -20.43
N GLU A 81 32.05 22.88 -20.89
CA GLU A 81 31.02 23.90 -20.60
C GLU A 81 29.64 23.50 -21.14
N LYS A 82 29.59 23.01 -22.38
CA LYS A 82 28.34 22.52 -23.00
C LYS A 82 27.76 21.33 -22.23
N LEU A 83 28.60 20.35 -21.87
CA LEU A 83 28.16 19.20 -21.07
C LEU A 83 27.65 19.63 -19.69
N SER A 84 28.36 20.54 -19.00
CA SER A 84 27.91 21.11 -17.71
C SER A 84 26.54 21.77 -17.85
N SER A 85 26.31 22.53 -18.92
CA SER A 85 25.00 23.14 -19.20
C SER A 85 23.90 22.09 -19.42
N LEU A 86 24.17 21.01 -20.14
CA LEU A 86 23.19 19.93 -20.35
C LEU A 86 22.81 19.25 -19.03
N HIS A 87 23.78 19.00 -18.14
CA HIS A 87 23.49 18.48 -16.80
C HIS A 87 22.60 19.45 -15.99
N MET A 88 22.84 20.77 -16.05
CA MET A 88 21.96 21.74 -15.38
C MET A 88 20.55 21.78 -15.97
N GLN A 89 20.39 21.63 -17.29
CA GLN A 89 19.07 21.51 -17.90
C GLN A 89 18.35 20.25 -17.41
N MET A 90 19.08 19.14 -17.23
CA MET A 90 18.52 17.92 -16.65
C MET A 90 18.08 18.11 -15.20
N VAL A 91 18.87 18.83 -14.38
CA VAL A 91 18.49 19.22 -13.00
C VAL A 91 17.15 19.96 -13.00
N GLN A 92 16.99 20.97 -13.87
CA GLN A 92 15.76 21.75 -13.97
C GLN A 92 14.55 20.88 -14.29
N LYS A 93 14.65 20.02 -15.31
CA LYS A 93 13.58 19.07 -15.68
C LYS A 93 13.27 18.09 -14.57
N MET A 94 14.29 17.62 -13.84
CA MET A 94 14.08 16.68 -12.74
C MET A 94 13.35 17.34 -11.58
N MET A 95 13.68 18.59 -11.27
CA MET A 95 13.00 19.37 -10.22
C MET A 95 11.56 19.71 -10.59
N GLU A 96 11.26 19.95 -11.87
CA GLU A 96 9.89 20.07 -12.37
C GLU A 96 9.11 18.77 -12.15
N LEU A 97 9.69 17.62 -12.51
CA LEU A 97 9.07 16.31 -12.26
C LEU A 97 8.85 16.04 -10.77
N VAL A 98 9.80 16.38 -9.91
CA VAL A 98 9.63 16.28 -8.44
C VAL A 98 8.40 17.09 -7.98
N LYS A 99 8.21 18.29 -8.54
CA LYS A 99 7.05 19.14 -8.22
C LYS A 99 5.74 18.52 -8.71
N GLU A 100 5.70 17.98 -9.92
CA GLU A 100 4.52 17.31 -10.48
C GLU A 100 4.13 16.05 -9.68
N VAL A 101 5.11 15.21 -9.36
CA VAL A 101 4.89 14.01 -8.52
C VAL A 101 4.43 14.42 -7.11
N GLY A 102 5.01 15.48 -6.55
CA GLY A 102 4.58 16.04 -5.27
C GLY A 102 3.11 16.49 -5.29
N LYS A 103 2.71 17.22 -6.34
CA LYS A 103 1.30 17.62 -6.54
C LYS A 103 0.39 16.41 -6.66
N TYR A 104 0.78 15.40 -7.44
CA TYR A 104 0.04 14.15 -7.56
C TYR A 104 -0.13 13.45 -6.20
N ALA A 105 0.92 13.40 -5.38
CA ALA A 105 0.86 12.81 -4.04
C ALA A 105 -0.13 13.55 -3.12
N GLU A 106 -0.19 14.89 -3.20
CA GLU A 106 -1.17 15.68 -2.45
C GLU A 106 -2.62 15.43 -2.91
N GLU A 107 -2.85 15.37 -4.23
CA GLU A 107 -4.15 15.04 -4.81
C GLU A 107 -4.59 13.62 -4.43
N LEU A 108 -3.67 12.66 -4.48
CA LEU A 108 -3.89 11.28 -4.06
C LEU A 108 -4.25 11.21 -2.57
N HIS A 109 -3.56 11.98 -1.72
CA HIS A 109 -3.89 12.06 -0.30
C HIS A 109 -5.30 12.62 -0.04
N LYS A 110 -5.72 13.65 -0.80
CA LYS A 110 -7.10 14.16 -0.75
C LYS A 110 -8.11 13.09 -1.20
N ARG A 111 -7.83 12.39 -2.30
CA ARG A 111 -8.67 11.30 -2.80
C ARG A 111 -8.81 10.17 -1.78
N HIS A 112 -7.74 9.78 -1.09
CA HIS A 112 -7.80 8.76 -0.03
C HIS A 112 -8.71 9.15 1.14
N LYS A 113 -8.82 10.44 1.47
CA LYS A 113 -9.76 10.92 2.49
C LYS A 113 -11.21 10.77 2.02
N LEU A 114 -11.50 11.16 0.77
CA LEU A 114 -12.83 11.00 0.16
C LEU A 114 -13.25 9.54 0.09
N VAL A 115 -12.38 8.65 -0.42
CA VAL A 115 -12.66 7.21 -0.50
C VAL A 115 -12.96 6.62 0.89
N LYS A 116 -12.28 7.08 1.94
CA LYS A 116 -12.56 6.64 3.31
C LYS A 116 -14.00 6.98 3.74
N GLU A 117 -14.49 8.15 3.35
CA GLU A 117 -15.83 8.63 3.67
C GLU A 117 -16.88 7.90 2.81
N GLU A 118 -16.65 7.82 1.50
CA GLU A 118 -17.54 7.17 0.53
C GLU A 118 -17.70 5.67 0.80
N GLU A 119 -16.62 4.98 1.19
CA GLU A 119 -16.62 3.53 1.44
C GLU A 119 -16.89 3.16 2.91
N SER A 120 -17.33 4.11 3.74
CA SER A 120 -17.69 3.85 5.14
C SER A 120 -18.78 2.78 5.28
N GLY A 121 -19.81 2.82 4.41
CA GLY A 121 -20.87 1.81 4.40
C GLY A 121 -20.38 0.41 4.03
N THR A 122 -19.42 0.31 3.11
CA THR A 122 -18.77 -0.97 2.76
C THR A 122 -18.00 -1.53 3.96
N LEU A 123 -17.26 -0.68 4.68
CA LEU A 123 -16.55 -1.08 5.90
C LEU A 123 -17.51 -1.58 6.98
N GLU A 124 -18.61 -0.87 7.21
CA GLU A 124 -19.64 -1.27 8.18
C GLU A 124 -20.27 -2.63 7.83
N ALA A 125 -20.60 -2.85 6.55
CA ALA A 125 -21.15 -4.12 6.08
C ALA A 125 -20.16 -5.27 6.30
N VAL A 126 -18.88 -5.07 5.97
CA VAL A 126 -17.82 -6.06 6.19
C VAL A 126 -17.67 -6.39 7.67
N GLN A 127 -17.64 -5.39 8.55
CA GLN A 127 -17.54 -5.59 10.00
C GLN A 127 -18.77 -6.32 10.57
N ALA A 128 -19.97 -6.01 10.06
CA ALA A 128 -21.19 -6.73 10.41
C ALA A 128 -21.11 -8.20 9.98
N MET A 129 -20.68 -8.48 8.74
CA MET A 129 -20.49 -9.85 8.24
C MET A 129 -19.47 -10.64 9.07
N GLN A 130 -18.33 -10.04 9.40
CA GLN A 130 -17.31 -10.67 10.25
C GLN A 130 -17.87 -10.99 11.64
N THR A 131 -18.62 -10.05 12.23
CA THR A 131 -19.26 -10.23 13.55
C THR A 131 -20.31 -11.35 13.52
N VAL A 132 -21.17 -11.37 12.50
CA VAL A 132 -22.19 -12.42 12.32
C VAL A 132 -21.50 -13.78 12.14
N THR A 133 -20.47 -13.85 11.30
CA THR A 133 -19.69 -15.08 11.07
C THR A 133 -19.11 -15.63 12.37
N LEU A 134 -18.50 -14.77 13.19
CA LEU A 134 -17.95 -15.16 14.49
C LEU A 134 -19.04 -15.64 15.46
N ASN A 135 -20.18 -14.94 15.52
CA ASN A 135 -21.29 -15.29 16.40
C ASN A 135 -21.96 -16.62 16.01
N VAL A 136 -22.06 -16.89 14.70
CA VAL A 136 -22.53 -18.17 14.17
C VAL A 136 -21.56 -19.27 14.57
N GLN A 137 -20.25 -19.09 14.39
CA GLN A 137 -19.25 -20.09 14.76
C GLN A 137 -19.32 -20.41 16.27
N LYS A 138 -19.34 -19.40 17.14
CA LYS A 138 -19.52 -19.58 18.59
C LYS A 138 -20.81 -20.32 18.93
N SER A 139 -21.88 -20.06 18.19
CA SER A 139 -23.17 -20.74 18.40
C SER A 139 -23.12 -22.21 17.95
N LYS A 140 -22.38 -22.54 16.87
CA LYS A 140 -22.12 -23.91 16.42
C LYS A 140 -21.31 -24.69 17.46
N ASP A 141 -20.26 -24.08 17.99
CA ASP A 141 -19.41 -24.70 19.01
C ASP A 141 -20.22 -24.95 20.30
N ALA A 142 -21.00 -23.95 20.74
CA ALA A 142 -21.86 -24.08 21.93
C ALA A 142 -22.99 -25.10 21.72
N TYR A 143 -23.55 -25.20 20.51
CA TYR A 143 -24.55 -26.22 20.17
C TYR A 143 -23.94 -27.62 20.28
N THR A 144 -22.74 -27.81 19.71
CA THR A 144 -22.02 -29.09 19.74
C THR A 144 -21.70 -29.51 21.17
N GLN A 145 -21.10 -28.61 21.96
CA GLN A 145 -20.76 -28.86 23.36
C GLN A 145 -21.99 -29.24 24.19
N ARG A 146 -23.07 -28.46 24.11
CA ARG A 146 -24.29 -28.72 24.89
C ARG A 146 -25.02 -30.00 24.45
N THR A 147 -24.88 -30.39 23.18
CA THR A 147 -25.42 -31.66 22.68
C THR A 147 -24.69 -32.83 23.34
N LEU A 148 -23.36 -32.78 23.41
CA LEU A 148 -22.54 -33.80 24.08
C LEU A 148 -22.85 -33.88 25.59
N GLU A 149 -23.00 -32.73 26.26
CA GLU A 149 -23.38 -32.67 27.68
C GLU A 149 -24.76 -33.32 27.91
N LEU A 150 -25.73 -33.07 27.04
CA LEU A 150 -27.06 -33.66 27.13
C LEU A 150 -27.03 -35.18 26.89
N GLU A 151 -26.25 -35.65 25.91
CA GLU A 151 -26.07 -37.08 25.67
C GLU A 151 -25.42 -37.79 26.87
N LYS A 152 -24.47 -37.14 27.53
CA LYS A 152 -23.85 -37.66 28.75
C LYS A 152 -24.87 -37.77 29.89
N LEU A 153 -25.66 -36.72 30.15
CA LEU A 153 -26.72 -36.76 31.17
C LEU A 153 -27.74 -37.89 30.92
N LYS A 154 -28.08 -38.13 29.64
CA LYS A 154 -28.96 -39.24 29.24
C LYS A 154 -28.31 -40.61 29.48
N LYS A 155 -27.01 -40.77 29.22
CA LYS A 155 -26.27 -42.01 29.49
C LYS A 155 -26.09 -42.30 30.98
N GLU A 156 -25.94 -41.26 31.79
CA GLU A 156 -25.76 -41.37 33.25
C GLU A 156 -27.08 -41.50 34.03
N ASN A 157 -28.23 -41.61 33.35
CA ASN A 157 -29.57 -41.66 33.95
C ASN A 157 -29.84 -40.49 34.92
N ALA A 158 -29.40 -39.29 34.55
CA ALA A 158 -29.70 -38.07 35.32
C ALA A 158 -31.22 -37.84 35.43
N SER A 159 -31.64 -37.02 36.41
CA SER A 159 -33.07 -36.82 36.65
C SER A 159 -33.77 -36.15 35.46
N ALA A 160 -35.07 -36.42 35.29
CA ALA A 160 -35.88 -35.82 34.22
C ALA A 160 -35.79 -34.28 34.21
N LYS A 161 -35.70 -33.66 35.40
CA LYS A 161 -35.56 -32.22 35.57
C LYS A 161 -34.20 -31.70 35.07
N GLU A 162 -33.13 -32.47 35.23
CA GLU A 162 -31.79 -32.11 34.74
C GLU A 162 -31.69 -32.25 33.22
N ILE A 163 -32.28 -33.30 32.66
CA ILE A 163 -32.37 -33.51 31.22
C ILE A 163 -33.16 -32.38 30.56
N GLU A 164 -34.32 -32.01 31.12
CA GLU A 164 -35.14 -30.90 30.61
C GLU A 164 -34.37 -29.56 30.63
N LYS A 165 -33.62 -29.29 31.71
CA LYS A 165 -32.77 -28.10 31.81
C LYS A 165 -31.67 -28.10 30.74
N GLY A 166 -31.08 -29.26 30.43
CA GLY A 166 -30.14 -29.43 29.33
C GLY A 166 -30.76 -29.12 27.97
N GLU A 167 -31.96 -29.64 27.70
CA GLU A 167 -32.70 -29.39 26.46
C GLU A 167 -33.09 -27.91 26.29
N GLN A 168 -33.49 -27.23 27.37
CA GLN A 168 -33.75 -25.79 27.35
C GLN A 168 -32.51 -24.98 26.98
N LYS A 169 -31.33 -25.34 27.52
CA LYS A 169 -30.05 -24.70 27.16
C LYS A 169 -29.69 -24.91 25.68
N LEU A 170 -30.19 -25.96 25.03
CA LEU A 170 -29.91 -26.25 23.62
C LEU A 170 -30.73 -25.37 22.64
N LYS A 171 -31.90 -24.88 23.05
CA LYS A 171 -32.87 -24.19 22.16
C LYS A 171 -32.29 -22.97 21.47
N LYS A 172 -31.58 -22.10 22.21
CA LYS A 172 -31.05 -20.83 21.66
C LYS A 172 -29.91 -21.06 20.65
N PRO A 173 -28.83 -21.82 20.96
CA PRO A 173 -27.78 -22.14 19.99
C PRO A 173 -28.34 -22.84 18.75
N LYS A 174 -29.22 -23.83 18.93
CA LYS A 174 -29.84 -24.60 17.83
C LYS A 174 -30.61 -23.71 16.85
N ARG A 175 -31.30 -22.68 17.35
CA ARG A 175 -32.05 -21.73 16.51
C ARG A 175 -31.10 -20.87 15.67
N ILE A 176 -30.02 -20.36 16.29
CA ILE A 176 -29.04 -19.51 15.58
C ILE A 176 -28.35 -20.31 14.47
N THR A 177 -27.93 -21.53 14.76
CA THR A 177 -27.28 -22.41 13.76
C THR A 177 -28.18 -22.91 12.64
N ARG A 178 -29.51 -22.77 12.78
CA ARG A 178 -30.48 -23.19 11.74
C ARG A 178 -30.78 -22.10 10.72
N ILE A 179 -30.49 -20.85 11.08
CA ILE A 179 -30.76 -19.66 10.26
C ILE A 179 -29.50 -19.27 9.46
N SER A 180 -28.33 -19.69 9.93
CA SER A 180 -27.03 -19.58 9.25
C SER A 180 -26.81 -20.69 8.25
#